data_AF-B4G3E7-F1
#
_entry.id   AF-B4G3E7-F1
#
_cell.length_a   1.000
_cell.length_b   1.000
_cell.length_c   1.000
_cell.angle_alpha   90.00
_cell.angle_beta   90.00
_cell.angle_gamma   90.00
#
_symmetry.space_group_name_H-M   'P 1'
#
loop_
_entity.id
_entity.type
_entity.pdbx_description
1 polymer ?
#
loop_
_entity_poly.entity_id
_entity_poly.type
_entity_poly.pdbx_seq_one_letter_code
_entity_poly.pdbx_strand_id
1 'polypeptide(L)'
;MSSTNLDYENISQRREKLPQDVCRLIMQGRQAKGLSQKDLASKICEKPQVIGDYEAGRGIPKDQVLAKIERIIGIKLRGKNRGMPLETMGKKK
;
A
#
# COMPACT_ATOMS: atom_id res chain seq x y z
N MET A 1 -21.11 -7.37 32.91
CA MET A 1 -20.59 -8.09 31.73
C MET A 1 -19.87 -7.10 30.83
N SER A 2 -18.57 -7.31 30.64
CA SER A 2 -17.66 -6.43 29.89
C SER A 2 -17.89 -6.49 28.38
N SER A 3 -17.82 -5.30 27.77
CA SER A 3 -17.39 -4.94 26.43
C SER A 3 -17.17 -6.09 25.43
N THR A 4 -17.96 -6.12 24.35
CA THR A 4 -17.52 -6.25 22.94
C THR A 4 -18.77 -6.48 22.08
N ASN A 5 -19.50 -5.42 21.76
CA ASN A 5 -20.30 -5.42 20.54
C ASN A 5 -19.79 -4.26 19.71
N LEU A 6 -18.73 -4.57 18.98
CA LEU A 6 -18.08 -3.70 18.03
C LEU A 6 -19.08 -3.45 16.90
N ASP A 7 -19.67 -2.26 16.87
CA ASP A 7 -20.59 -1.76 15.86
C ASP A 7 -20.13 -2.15 14.45
N TYR A 8 -20.92 -3.05 13.83
CA TYR A 8 -20.76 -3.58 12.49
C TYR A 8 -21.29 -2.61 11.40
N GLU A 9 -21.25 -1.30 11.64
CA GLU A 9 -21.84 -0.29 10.75
C GLU A 9 -20.80 0.73 10.29
N ASN A 10 -19.85 0.31 9.45
CA ASN A 10 -19.13 1.23 8.55
C ASN A 10 -19.63 1.05 7.11
N ILE A 11 -20.95 1.05 6.96
CA ILE A 11 -21.60 1.17 5.66
C ILE A 11 -21.50 2.64 5.24
N SER A 12 -20.68 2.89 4.22
CA SER A 12 -20.71 4.12 3.39
C SER A 12 -19.88 5.35 3.81
N GLN A 13 -18.69 5.19 4.37
CA GLN A 13 -17.67 6.22 4.13
C GLN A 13 -17.22 6.06 2.67
N ARG A 14 -17.43 7.10 1.85
CA ARG A 14 -16.91 7.24 0.47
C ARG A 14 -15.57 6.51 0.40
N ARG A 15 -15.53 5.28 -0.15
CA ARG A 15 -14.29 4.49 -0.16
C ARG A 15 -13.26 5.35 -0.87
N GLU A 16 -12.32 5.90 -0.11
CA GLU A 16 -11.29 6.75 -0.66
C GLU A 16 -10.44 5.86 -1.55
N LYS A 17 -10.72 5.93 -2.85
CA LYS A 17 -10.01 5.14 -3.84
C LYS A 17 -8.57 5.57 -3.79
N LEU A 18 -7.67 4.60 -3.92
CA LEU A 18 -6.28 4.92 -4.14
C LEU A 18 -6.17 5.85 -5.36
N PRO A 19 -5.51 7.01 -5.24
CA PRO A 19 -5.30 7.88 -6.37
C PRO A 19 -4.52 7.12 -7.44
N GLN A 20 -4.86 7.35 -8.71
CA GLN A 20 -4.34 6.59 -9.83
C GLN A 20 -2.81 6.66 -9.95
N ASP A 21 -2.21 7.76 -9.49
CA ASP A 21 -0.76 7.91 -9.38
C ASP A 21 -0.14 6.83 -8.49
N VAL A 22 -0.74 6.54 -7.33
CA VAL A 22 -0.23 5.53 -6.39
C VAL A 22 -0.30 4.14 -7.01
N CYS A 23 -1.40 3.82 -7.69
CA CYS A 23 -1.55 2.55 -8.41
C CYS A 23 -0.43 2.36 -9.44
N ARG A 24 -0.13 3.40 -10.22
CA ARG A 24 0.94 3.40 -11.22
C ARG A 24 2.32 3.25 -10.58
N LEU A 25 2.57 3.95 -9.46
CA LEU A 25 3.84 3.89 -8.74
C LEU A 25 4.10 2.52 -8.12
N ILE A 26 3.07 1.86 -7.59
CA ILE A 26 3.18 0.47 -7.07
C ILE A 26 3.60 -0.45 -8.21
N MET A 27 2.95 -0.36 -9.37
CA MET A 27 3.27 -1.17 -10.55
C MET A 27 4.70 -0.90 -11.04
N GLN A 28 5.10 0.37 -11.17
CA GLN A 28 6.45 0.76 -11.58
C GLN A 28 7.50 0.27 -10.59
N GLY A 29 7.27 0.44 -9.29
CA GLY A 29 8.17 -0.03 -8.25
C GLY A 29 8.33 -1.55 -8.24
N ARG A 30 7.23 -2.27 -8.50
CA ARG A 30 7.24 -3.73 -8.65
C ARG A 30 8.06 -4.18 -9.86
N GLN A 31 7.84 -3.56 -11.02
CA GLN A 31 8.57 -3.84 -12.26
C GLN A 31 10.06 -3.50 -12.11
N ALA A 32 10.40 -2.37 -11.51
CA ALA A 32 11.78 -1.95 -11.27
C ALA A 32 12.55 -2.91 -10.35
N LYS A 33 11.85 -3.57 -9.43
CA LYS A 33 12.41 -4.61 -8.55
C LYS A 33 12.31 -6.03 -9.12
N GLY A 34 11.69 -6.22 -10.29
CA GLY A 34 11.45 -7.54 -10.88
C GLY A 34 10.56 -8.45 -10.03
N LEU A 35 9.70 -7.89 -9.16
CA LEU A 35 8.86 -8.67 -8.26
C LEU A 35 7.54 -9.04 -8.94
N SER A 36 7.02 -10.25 -8.72
CA SER A 36 5.62 -10.54 -9.06
C SER A 36 4.67 -9.95 -8.00
N GLN A 37 3.37 -9.86 -8.32
CA GLN A 37 2.36 -9.45 -7.32
C GLN A 37 2.38 -10.38 -6.10
N LYS A 38 2.62 -11.68 -6.33
CA LYS A 38 2.75 -12.68 -5.26
C LYS A 38 3.99 -12.43 -4.41
N ASP A 39 5.14 -12.17 -5.03
CA ASP A 39 6.39 -11.90 -4.29
C ASP A 39 6.27 -10.64 -3.43
N LEU A 40 5.67 -9.59 -3.98
CA LEU A 40 5.40 -8.36 -3.23
C LEU A 40 4.45 -8.63 -2.06
N ALA A 41 3.36 -9.36 -2.30
CA ALA A 41 2.39 -9.73 -1.27
C ALA A 41 3.02 -10.57 -0.15
N SER A 42 3.83 -11.58 -0.50
CA SER A 42 4.57 -12.41 0.45
C SER A 42 5.56 -11.57 1.28
N LYS A 43 6.27 -10.61 0.67
CA LYS A 43 7.20 -9.73 1.39
C LYS A 43 6.53 -8.80 2.40
N ILE A 44 5.29 -8.39 2.12
CA ILE A 44 4.55 -7.52 3.05
C ILE A 44 3.59 -8.29 3.97
N CYS A 45 3.59 -9.63 3.88
CA CYS A 45 2.67 -10.54 4.59
C CYS A 45 1.19 -10.21 4.34
N GLU A 46 0.83 -9.94 3.09
CA GLU A 46 -0.55 -9.69 2.67
C GLU A 46 -1.00 -10.70 1.61
N LYS A 47 -2.30 -10.72 1.32
CA LYS A 47 -2.85 -11.56 0.25
C LYS A 47 -2.50 -10.96 -1.13
N PRO A 48 -2.18 -11.78 -2.15
CA PRO A 48 -1.89 -11.29 -3.50
C PRO A 48 -3.06 -10.52 -4.13
N GLN A 49 -4.30 -10.86 -3.75
CA GLN A 49 -5.50 -10.13 -4.17
C GLN A 49 -5.48 -8.67 -3.73
N VAL A 50 -4.96 -8.38 -2.52
CA VAL A 50 -4.84 -7.00 -2.01
C VAL A 50 -3.92 -6.19 -2.92
N ILE A 51 -2.79 -6.73 -3.35
CA ILE A 51 -1.90 -6.03 -4.29
C ILE A 51 -2.59 -5.75 -5.63
N GLY A 52 -3.31 -6.73 -6.18
CA GLY A 52 -4.07 -6.56 -7.41
C GLY A 52 -5.16 -5.48 -7.30
N ASP A 53 -5.87 -5.44 -6.17
CA ASP A 53 -6.88 -4.41 -5.91
C ASP A 53 -6.25 -3.01 -5.78
N TYR A 54 -5.04 -2.92 -5.23
CA TYR A 54 -4.29 -1.67 -5.11
C TYR A 54 -3.78 -1.18 -6.46
N GLU A 55 -3.22 -2.07 -7.30
CA GLU A 55 -2.82 -1.74 -8.68
C GLU A 55 -4.04 -1.35 -9.55
N ALA A 56 -5.23 -1.90 -9.26
CA ALA A 56 -6.49 -1.57 -9.94
C ALA A 56 -7.22 -0.34 -9.36
N GLY A 57 -6.74 0.26 -8.26
CA GLY A 57 -7.38 1.41 -7.61
C GLY A 57 -8.73 1.10 -6.94
N ARG A 58 -9.04 -0.19 -6.72
CA ARG A 58 -10.27 -0.67 -6.06
C ARG A 58 -10.03 -1.14 -4.63
N GLY A 59 -8.76 -1.27 -4.25
CA GLY A 59 -8.33 -1.71 -2.92
C GLY A 59 -8.62 -0.66 -1.86
N ILE A 60 -8.89 -1.13 -0.65
CA ILE A 60 -9.04 -0.28 0.53
C ILE A 60 -7.63 0.12 0.98
N PRO A 61 -7.26 1.41 0.93
CA PRO A 61 -5.95 1.85 1.37
C PRO A 61 -5.77 1.60 2.87
N LYS A 62 -4.77 0.78 3.20
CA LYS A 62 -4.31 0.53 4.56
C LYS A 62 -2.92 1.15 4.70
N ASP A 63 -2.78 2.10 5.62
CA ASP A 63 -1.50 2.77 5.87
C ASP A 63 -0.34 1.80 6.13
N GLN A 64 -0.60 0.69 6.84
CA GLN A 64 0.38 -0.34 7.12
C GLN A 64 0.88 -1.04 5.85
N VAL A 65 -0.03 -1.36 4.91
CA VAL A 65 0.30 -2.02 3.64
C VAL A 65 1.11 -1.07 2.77
N LEU A 66 0.67 0.18 2.63
CA LEU A 66 1.39 1.21 1.89
C LEU A 66 2.80 1.42 2.44
N ALA A 67 2.96 1.55 3.76
CA ALA A 67 4.27 1.71 4.40
C ALA A 67 5.22 0.54 4.11
N LYS A 68 4.71 -0.70 4.09
CA LYS A 68 5.51 -1.88 3.74
C LYS A 68 5.88 -1.87 2.26
N ILE A 69 4.93 -1.59 1.37
CA ILE A 69 5.19 -1.51 -0.07
C ILE A 69 6.26 -0.47 -0.35
N GLU A 70 6.13 0.75 0.20
CA GLU A 70 7.11 1.85 0.06
C GLU A 70 8.55 1.39 0.38
N ARG A 71 8.73 0.60 1.45
CA ARG A 71 10.04 0.06 1.85
C ARG A 71 10.59 -0.98 0.88
N ILE A 72 9.72 -1.83 0.31
CA ILE A 72 10.14 -2.89 -0.62
C ILE A 72 10.50 -2.31 -1.99
N ILE A 73 9.64 -1.43 -2.53
CA ILE A 73 9.87 -0.84 -3.86
C ILE A 73 10.85 0.33 -3.80
N GLY A 74 11.04 0.96 -2.64
CA GLY A 74 11.93 2.10 -2.46
C GLY A 74 11.39 3.38 -3.11
N ILE A 75 10.07 3.56 -3.14
CA ILE A 75 9.38 4.73 -3.72
C ILE A 75 8.38 5.22 -2.69
N LYS A 76 8.26 6.54 -2.52
CA LYS A 76 7.22 7.14 -1.67
C LYS A 76 5.86 7.10 -2.38
N LEU A 77 4.89 6.46 -1.74
CA LEU A 77 3.50 6.38 -2.18
C LEU A 77 2.60 7.38 -1.42
N ARG A 78 3.09 7.96 -0.33
CA ARG A 78 2.37 8.90 0.54
C ARG A 78 2.99 10.30 0.59
N GLY A 79 2.19 11.29 0.95
CA GLY A 79 2.61 12.69 1.16
C GLY A 79 2.57 13.57 -0.11
N LYS A 80 3.30 14.69 -0.10
CA LYS A 80 3.43 15.62 -1.26
C LYS A 80 4.46 15.16 -2.29
N ASN A 81 5.43 14.33 -1.89
CA ASN A 81 6.53 13.82 -2.72
C ASN A 81 6.27 12.40 -3.23
N ARG A 82 5.07 12.15 -3.77
CA ARG A 82 4.70 10.83 -4.31
C ARG A 82 5.48 10.56 -5.59
N GLY A 83 6.01 9.36 -5.74
CA GLY A 83 6.78 8.94 -6.91
C GLY A 83 8.25 9.30 -6.87
N MET A 84 8.69 10.02 -5.82
CA MET A 84 10.11 10.16 -5.56
C MET A 84 10.67 8.85 -4.99
N PRO A 85 11.95 8.51 -5.29
CA PRO A 85 12.63 7.44 -4.59
C PRO A 85 12.52 7.71 -3.08
N LEU A 86 12.27 6.65 -2.32
CA LEU A 86 12.29 6.70 -0.86
C LEU A 86 13.74 7.02 -0.45
N GLU A 87 14.08 8.32 -0.40
CA GLU A 87 15.30 8.78 0.23
C GLU A 87 15.33 8.17 1.62
N THR A 88 16.36 7.37 1.84
CA THR A 88 16.53 6.59 3.05
C THR A 88 16.83 7.57 4.19
N MET A 89 15.78 8.08 4.83
CA MET A 89 15.95 8.64 6.18
C MET A 89 16.26 7.44 7.10
N GLY A 90 17.53 7.06 7.12
CA GLY A 90 18.00 5.82 7.73
C GLY A 90 19.49 5.49 7.52
N LYS A 91 20.27 6.27 6.78
CA LYS A 91 21.71 6.40 7.03
C LYS A 91 21.97 7.67 7.86
N LYS A 92 21.67 7.60 9.16
CA LYS A 92 22.48 8.35 10.14
C LYS A 92 23.44 7.33 10.74
N LYS A 93 24.71 7.62 10.50
CA LYS A 93 25.92 7.00 11.03
C LYS A 93 25.88 6.90 12.55
#